data_AF-F0BKQ5-F1
#
_entry.id   AF-F0BKQ5-F1
#
_cell.length_a   1.000
_cell.length_b   1.000
_cell.length_c   1.000
_cell.angle_alpha   90.00
_cell.angle_beta   90.00
_cell.angle_gamma   90.00
#
_symmetry.space_group_name_H-M   'P 1'
#
loop_
_entity.id
_entity.type
_entity.pdbx_description
1 polymer ?
#
loop_
_entity_poly.entity_id
_entity_poly.type
_entity_poly.pdbx_seq_one_letter_code
_entity_poly.pdbx_strand_id
1 'polypeptide(L)'
;MLPAATLARYAGCYQREPRRDIVVTLDGNHLKLVAGSFVATFYPESTTRFFAIERDIRFDFGAGDHGQLSTLTVCENGVVSERALREK
;
A
#
# COMPACT_ATOMS: atom_id res chain seq x y z
N MET A 1 -6.80 12.82 8.11
CA MET A 1 -7.37 12.50 6.77
C MET A 1 -6.49 13.11 5.70
N LEU A 2 -6.19 12.38 4.62
CA LEU A 2 -5.36 12.88 3.50
C LEU A 2 -6.26 13.35 2.34
N PRO A 3 -5.84 14.36 1.54
CA PRO A 3 -6.55 14.75 0.33
C PRO A 3 -6.59 13.63 -0.71
N ALA A 4 -7.68 13.54 -1.49
CA ALA A 4 -7.83 12.54 -2.55
C ALA A 4 -6.69 12.59 -3.59
N ALA A 5 -6.20 13.79 -3.92
CA ALA A 5 -5.06 13.96 -4.82
C ALA A 5 -3.75 13.36 -4.25
N THR A 6 -3.57 13.38 -2.93
CA THR A 6 -2.44 12.73 -2.25
C THR A 6 -2.61 11.21 -2.28
N LEU A 7 -3.82 10.72 -1.97
CA LEU A 7 -4.13 9.29 -2.00
C LEU A 7 -3.93 8.68 -3.39
N ALA A 8 -4.38 9.38 -4.45
CA ALA A 8 -4.26 8.94 -5.84
C ALA A 8 -2.81 8.62 -6.26
N ARG A 9 -1.80 9.20 -5.60
CA ARG A 9 -0.38 8.93 -5.89
C ARG A 9 0.03 7.50 -5.56
N TYR A 10 -0.65 6.89 -4.58
CA TYR A 10 -0.42 5.54 -4.09
C TYR A 10 -1.28 4.47 -4.79
N ALA A 11 -2.24 4.88 -5.62
CA ALA A 11 -2.99 3.95 -6.44
C ALA A 11 -2.09 3.37 -7.55
N GLY A 12 -2.21 2.07 -7.79
CA GLY A 12 -1.40 1.34 -8.76
C GLY A 12 -1.29 -0.14 -8.42
N CYS A 13 -0.60 -0.86 -9.30
CA CYS A 13 -0.26 -2.26 -9.08
C CYS A 13 1.15 -2.37 -8.52
N TYR A 14 1.31 -3.26 -7.55
CA TYR A 14 2.58 -3.56 -6.91
C TYR A 14 2.83 -5.06 -7.02
N GLN A 15 3.98 -5.44 -7.55
CA GLN A 15 4.35 -6.83 -7.77
C GLN A 15 5.29 -7.33 -6.70
N ARG A 16 4.95 -8.52 -6.20
CA ARG A 16 5.85 -9.39 -5.47
C ARG A 16 6.16 -10.62 -6.32
N GLU A 17 7.44 -10.89 -6.51
CA GLU A 17 7.88 -12.16 -7.10
C GLU A 17 7.61 -13.34 -6.12
N PRO A 18 7.11 -14.49 -6.62
CA PRO A 18 6.95 -14.84 -8.03
C PRO A 18 5.55 -14.63 -8.66
N ARG A 19 4.51 -14.12 -7.95
CA ARG A 19 3.14 -14.11 -8.55
C ARG A 19 2.01 -13.34 -7.84
N ARG A 20 2.29 -12.43 -6.90
CA ARG A 20 1.22 -11.69 -6.20
C ARG A 20 1.19 -10.26 -6.69
N ASP A 21 0.19 -9.93 -7.49
CA ASP A 21 -0.18 -8.56 -7.80
C ASP A 21 -1.02 -8.01 -6.65
N ILE A 22 -0.50 -6.99 -6.00
CA ILE A 22 -1.21 -6.17 -5.03
C ILE A 22 -1.78 -4.99 -5.79
N VAL A 23 -3.10 -4.88 -5.85
CA VAL A 23 -3.78 -3.78 -6.52
C VAL A 23 -4.25 -2.79 -5.47
N VAL A 24 -3.79 -1.54 -5.58
CA VAL A 24 -4.21 -0.44 -4.72
C VAL A 24 -5.05 0.54 -5.53
N THR A 25 -6.29 0.80 -5.10
CA THR A 25 -7.23 1.71 -5.77
C THR A 25 -7.69 2.81 -4.83
N LEU A 26 -7.95 4.01 -5.37
CA LEU A 26 -8.68 5.05 -4.66
C LEU A 26 -10.17 4.70 -4.61
N ASP A 27 -10.72 4.58 -3.40
CA ASP A 27 -12.14 4.32 -3.15
C ASP A 27 -12.69 5.47 -2.31
N GLY A 28 -13.33 6.43 -2.97
CA GLY A 28 -13.81 7.66 -2.34
C GLY A 28 -12.68 8.47 -1.69
N ASN A 29 -12.60 8.41 -0.35
CA ASN A 29 -11.63 9.12 0.48
C ASN A 29 -10.61 8.19 1.17
N HIS A 30 -10.56 6.90 0.79
CA HIS A 30 -9.59 5.92 1.28
C HIS A 30 -8.89 5.21 0.12
N LEU A 31 -7.82 4.49 0.44
CA LEU A 31 -7.26 3.50 -0.48
C LEU A 31 -7.80 2.12 -0.11
N LYS A 32 -7.99 1.28 -1.11
CA LYS A 32 -8.34 -0.13 -0.97
C LYS A 32 -7.24 -0.97 -1.58
N LEU A 33 -6.81 -1.99 -0.85
CA LEU A 33 -5.87 -3.00 -1.32
C LEU A 33 -6.62 -4.29 -1.64
N VAL A 34 -6.27 -4.93 -2.75
CA VAL A 34 -6.68 -6.28 -3.12
C VAL A 34 -5.44 -7.10 -3.46
N ALA A 35 -5.24 -8.21 -2.75
CA ALA A 35 -4.14 -9.15 -2.97
C ALA A 35 -4.69 -10.60 -2.92
N GLY A 36 -5.07 -11.14 -4.09
CA GLY A 36 -5.82 -12.39 -4.16
C GLY A 36 -7.17 -12.27 -3.44
N SER A 37 -7.40 -13.11 -2.42
CA SER A 37 -8.62 -13.06 -1.59
C SER A 37 -8.53 -12.06 -0.42
N PHE A 38 -7.36 -11.48 -0.17
CA PHE A 38 -7.19 -10.48 0.88
C PHE A 38 -7.63 -9.12 0.37
N VAL A 39 -8.51 -8.46 1.10
CA VAL A 39 -8.98 -7.11 0.83
C VAL A 39 -8.81 -6.31 2.12
N ALA A 40 -8.30 -5.08 2.00
CA ALA A 40 -8.13 -4.19 3.15
C ALA A 40 -8.38 -2.74 2.78
N THR A 41 -8.98 -1.99 3.70
CA THR A 41 -9.03 -0.52 3.62
C THR A 41 -7.80 0.07 4.29
N PHE A 42 -7.15 1.01 3.63
CA PHE A 42 -5.99 1.73 4.13
C PHE A 42 -6.43 3.01 4.83
N TYR A 43 -6.23 3.04 6.14
CA TYR A 43 -6.42 4.21 6.97
C TYR A 43 -5.09 4.95 7.14
N PRO A 44 -5.02 6.26 6.87
CA PRO A 44 -3.77 7.00 6.94
C PRO A 44 -3.31 7.17 8.40
N GLU A 45 -2.10 6.73 8.70
CA GLU A 45 -1.39 7.05 9.94
C GLU A 45 -0.43 8.23 9.74
N SER A 46 0.14 8.36 8.54
CA SER A 46 1.00 9.47 8.12
C SER A 46 0.89 9.64 6.60
N THR A 47 1.65 10.56 6.01
CA THR A 47 1.62 10.82 4.57
C THR A 47 1.88 9.55 3.74
N THR A 48 2.83 8.72 4.16
CA THR A 48 3.25 7.50 3.45
C THR A 48 2.92 6.20 4.18
N ARG A 49 2.32 6.28 5.37
CA ARG A 49 2.04 5.10 6.21
C ARG A 49 0.56 4.93 6.45
N PHE A 50 0.09 3.71 6.28
CA PHE A 50 -1.30 3.30 6.41
C PHE A 50 -1.41 2.06 7.28
N PHE A 51 -2.61 1.82 7.82
CA PHE A 51 -2.94 0.61 8.57
C PHE A 51 -4.32 0.10 8.13
N ALA A 52 -4.60 -1.18 8.38
CA ALA A 52 -5.95 -1.73 8.30
C ALA A 52 -6.51 -1.94 9.71
N ILE A 53 -7.80 -1.69 9.92
CA ILE A 53 -8.44 -1.86 11.25
C ILE A 53 -8.64 -3.35 11.59
N GLU A 54 -8.80 -4.20 10.57
CA GLU A 54 -9.17 -5.61 10.73
C GLU A 54 -8.05 -6.47 11.34
N ARG A 55 -6.79 -6.05 11.23
CA ARG A 55 -5.59 -6.80 11.65
C ARG A 55 -4.49 -5.82 12.08
N ASP A 56 -3.55 -6.24 12.92
CA ASP A 56 -2.34 -5.45 13.20
C ASP A 56 -1.39 -5.51 12.00
N ILE A 57 -1.75 -4.76 10.94
CA ILE A 57 -1.01 -4.67 9.69
C ILE A 57 -0.82 -3.22 9.30
N ARG A 58 0.40 -2.90 8.90
CA ARG A 58 0.82 -1.58 8.43
C ARG A 58 1.42 -1.67 7.05
N PHE A 59 1.25 -0.60 6.30
CA PHE A 59 1.68 -0.45 4.93
C PHE A 59 2.50 0.82 4.83
N ASP A 60 3.76 0.70 4.39
CA ASP A 60 4.68 1.81 4.22
C ASP A 60 5.03 1.98 2.75
N PHE A 61 4.67 3.14 2.20
CA PHE A 61 4.92 3.52 0.83
C PHE A 61 6.26 4.25 0.73
N GLY A 62 7.22 3.64 0.03
CA GLY A 62 8.56 4.18 -0.11
C GLY A 62 8.86 4.71 -1.50
N ALA A 63 9.74 5.71 -1.54
CA ALA A 63 10.40 6.10 -2.77
C ALA A 63 11.41 5.04 -3.21
N GLY A 64 11.50 4.77 -4.51
CA GLY A 64 12.60 4.01 -5.10
C GLY A 64 13.84 4.91 -5.34
N ASP A 65 14.82 4.36 -6.05
CA ASP A 65 16.13 4.97 -6.32
C ASP A 65 16.05 6.39 -6.92
N HIS A 66 14.94 6.73 -7.59
CA HIS A 66 14.71 8.02 -8.25
C HIS A 66 13.77 8.97 -7.50
N GLY A 67 13.46 8.73 -6.22
CA GLY A 67 12.57 9.60 -5.43
C GLY A 67 11.08 9.48 -5.79
N GLN A 68 10.73 8.70 -6.82
CA GLN A 68 9.35 8.37 -7.17
C GLN A 68 8.84 7.25 -6.27
N LEU A 69 7.54 7.26 -5.96
CA LEU A 69 6.90 6.17 -5.25
C LEU A 69 7.07 4.86 -6.03
N SER A 70 7.77 3.89 -5.44
CA SER A 70 8.14 2.65 -6.13
C SER A 70 8.03 1.40 -5.26
N THR A 71 7.83 1.53 -3.95
CA THR A 71 7.80 0.38 -3.03
C THR A 71 6.57 0.40 -2.13
N LEU A 72 6.11 -0.78 -1.78
CA LEU A 72 5.12 -1.04 -0.74
C LEU A 72 5.70 -2.09 0.21
N THR A 73 5.91 -1.71 1.47
CA THR A 73 6.32 -2.63 2.54
C THR A 73 5.12 -2.95 3.41
N VAL A 74 4.87 -4.23 3.64
CA VAL A 74 3.80 -4.71 4.53
C VAL A 74 4.42 -5.25 5.81
N CYS A 75 3.97 -4.74 6.95
CA CYS A 75 4.38 -5.17 8.26
C CYS A 75 3.19 -5.75 9.03
N GLU A 76 3.25 -7.01 9.45
CA GLU A 76 2.25 -7.64 10.31
C GLU A 76 2.86 -7.87 11.70
N ASN A 77 2.15 -7.48 12.77
CA ASN A 77 2.64 -7.62 14.15
C ASN A 77 4.02 -6.96 14.37
N GLY A 78 4.26 -5.85 13.69
CA GLY A 78 5.53 -5.11 13.72
C GLY A 78 6.69 -5.75 12.92
N VAL A 79 6.48 -6.89 12.25
CA VAL A 79 7.50 -7.58 11.45
C VAL A 79 7.23 -7.37 9.96
N VAL A 80 8.26 -7.06 9.18
CA VAL A 80 8.12 -7.00 7.72
C VAL A 80 7.79 -8.39 7.17
N SER A 81 6.58 -8.53 6.65
CA SER A 81 6.08 -9.78 6.08
C SER A 81 6.21 -9.78 4.55
N GLU A 82 6.12 -8.61 3.92
CA GLU A 82 6.14 -8.50 2.46
C GLU A 82 6.77 -7.19 1.97
N ARG A 83 7.37 -7.24 0.79
CA ARG A 83 7.79 -6.06 0.01
C ARG A 83 7.36 -6.27 -1.43
N ALA A 84 6.78 -5.24 -2.03
CA ALA A 84 6.36 -5.22 -3.42
C ALA A 84 6.87 -3.96 -4.12
N LEU A 85 7.17 -4.08 -5.41
CA LEU A 85 7.61 -2.99 -6.27
C LEU A 85 6.45 -2.51 -7.11
N ARG A 86 6.27 -1.19 -7.25
CA ARG A 86 5.28 -0.63 -8.17
C ARG A 86 5.62 -1.06 -9.60
N GLU A 87 4.64 -1.55 -10.33
CA GLU A 87 4.79 -1.81 -11.76
C GLU A 87 5.09 -0.49 -12.50
N LYS A 88 5.94 -0.57 -13.53
CA LYS A 88 6.38 0.59 -14.32
C LYS A 88 5.26 1.23 -15.13
#